data_AF-A0A1I0TGX7-F1
#
_entry.id   AF-A0A1I0TGX7-F1
#
_cell.length_a   1.000
_cell.length_b   1.000
_cell.length_c   1.000
_cell.angle_alpha   90.00
_cell.angle_beta   90.00
_cell.angle_gamma   90.00
#
_symmetry.space_group_name_H-M   'P 1'
#
loop_
_entity.id
_entity.type
_entity.pdbx_description
1 polymer ?
#
loop_
_entity_poly.entity_id
_entity_poly.type
_entity_poly.pdbx_seq_one_letter_code
_entity_poly.pdbx_strand_id
1 'polypeptide(L)' 'MNKTKLDLNRFEHQLLAGIITAFVDDFGYTPREVFELLNDTKQQMWHALSEIANQKRGEK' A
#
# COMPACT_ATOMS: atom_id res chain seq x y z
N MET A 1 9.25 12.57 10.88
CA MET A 1 8.92 12.35 9.46
C MET A 1 7.54 11.70 9.38
N ASN A 2 6.65 12.18 8.51
CA ASN A 2 5.27 11.69 8.45
C ASN A 2 5.17 10.45 7.54
N LYS A 3 4.75 9.31 8.11
CA LYS A 3 4.61 8.04 7.37
C LYS A 3 3.30 7.93 6.59
N THR A 4 2.36 8.86 6.77
CA THR A 4 1.01 8.79 6.17
C THR A 4 0.82 9.73 4.99
N LYS A 5 1.87 10.47 4.59
CA LYS A 5 1.86 11.35 3.41
C LYS A 5 2.83 10.79 2.36
N LEU A 6 2.40 10.77 1.10
CA LEU A 6 3.26 10.40 -0.02
C LEU A 6 4.49 11.31 -0.06
N ASP A 7 5.64 10.71 -0.31
CA ASP A 7 6.94 11.38 -0.39
C ASP A 7 7.79 10.62 -1.38
N LEU A 8 7.95 11.17 -2.58
CA LEU A 8 8.65 10.51 -3.68
C LEU A 8 10.17 10.52 -3.51
N ASN A 9 10.73 11.05 -2.42
CA ASN A 9 12.15 10.88 -2.09
C ASN A 9 12.41 9.57 -1.32
N ARG A 10 11.36 8.84 -0.93
CA ARG A 10 11.46 7.58 -0.19
C ARG A 10 11.21 6.40 -1.12
N PHE A 11 12.13 5.44 -1.11
CA PHE A 11 12.10 4.27 -1.99
C PHE A 11 10.78 3.48 -1.89
N GLU A 12 10.29 3.22 -0.68
CA GLU A 12 9.05 2.49 -0.42
C GLU A 12 7.80 3.20 -0.96
N HIS A 13 7.83 4.54 -1.02
CA HIS A 13 6.74 5.34 -1.58
C HIS A 13 6.82 5.38 -3.10
N GLN A 14 8.03 5.46 -3.67
CA GLN A 14 8.25 5.30 -5.11
C GLN A 14 7.79 3.92 -5.57
N LEU A 15 8.09 2.86 -4.81
CA LEU A 15 7.64 1.50 -5.09
C LEU A 15 6.10 1.42 -5.11
N LEU A 16 5.43 1.99 -4.12
CA LEU A 16 3.96 2.05 -4.10
C LEU A 16 3.41 2.79 -5.34
N ALA A 17 3.98 3.94 -5.68
CA ALA A 17 3.56 4.71 -6.85
C ALA A 17 3.78 3.93 -8.16
N GLY A 18 4.94 3.28 -8.31
CA GLY A 18 5.26 2.47 -9.49
C GLY A 18 4.32 1.29 -9.68
N ILE A 19 3.97 0.59 -8.60
CA ILE A 19 2.99 -0.51 -8.65
C ILE A 19 1.63 0.01 -9.11
N ILE A 20 1.15 1.12 -8.54
CA ILE A 20 -0.14 1.74 -8.93
C ILE A 20 -0.11 2.15 -10.41
N THR A 21 1.00 2.70 -10.90
CA THR A 21 1.17 3.05 -12.32
C THR A 21 1.14 1.81 -13.22
N ALA A 22 1.81 0.72 -12.86
CA ALA A 22 1.79 -0.52 -13.64
C ALA A 22 0.38 -1.10 -13.80
N PHE A 23 -0.50 -0.99 -12.78
CA PHE A 23 -1.90 -1.38 -12.92
C PHE A 23 -2.62 -0.63 -14.04
N VAL A 24 -2.32 0.66 -14.21
CA VAL A 24 -2.93 1.48 -15.25
C VAL A 24 -2.27 1.25 -16.61
N ASP A 25 -0.95 1.31 -16.67
CA ASP A 25 -0.17 1.32 -17.92
C ASP A 25 -0.01 -0.09 -18.52
N ASP A 26 0.31 -1.08 -17.67
CA ASP A 26 0.62 -2.44 -18.12
C ASP A 26 -0.59 -3.38 -18.05
N PHE A 27 -1.47 -3.19 -17.06
CA PHE A 27 -2.60 -4.10 -16.82
C PHE A 27 -3.97 -3.53 -17.25
N GLY A 28 -4.01 -2.28 -17.73
CA GLY A 28 -5.21 -1.68 -18.34
C GLY A 28 -6.33 -1.29 -17.38
N TYR A 29 -6.05 -1.20 -16.08
CA TYR A 29 -7.03 -0.76 -15.09
C TYR A 29 -7.30 0.75 -15.26
N THR A 30 -8.54 1.15 -15.04
CA THR A 30 -8.85 2.56 -14.83
C THR A 30 -8.35 3.02 -13.44
N PRO A 31 -8.06 4.31 -13.23
CA PRO A 31 -7.70 4.81 -11.90
C PRO A 31 -8.74 4.49 -10.82
N ARG A 32 -10.03 4.47 -11.19
CA ARG A 32 -11.12 4.09 -10.28
C ARG A 32 -10.96 2.65 -9.80
N GLU A 33 -10.79 1.70 -10.72
CA GLU A 33 -10.67 0.28 -10.38
C GLU A 33 -9.45 0.00 -9.50
N VAL A 34 -8.32 0.66 -9.77
CA VAL A 34 -7.13 0.54 -8.91
C VAL A 34 -7.44 1.03 -7.49
N PHE A 35 -8.12 2.16 -7.33
CA PHE A 35 -8.46 2.66 -6.00
C PHE A 35 -9.51 1.79 -5.28
N GLU A 36 -10.48 1.23 -6.00
CA GLU A 36 -11.45 0.28 -5.44
C GLU A 36 -10.71 -0.98 -4.95
N LEU A 37 -9.80 -1.54 -5.75
CA LEU A 37 -8.96 -2.68 -5.38
C LEU A 37 -8.06 -2.37 -4.16
N LEU A 38 -7.42 -1.21 -4.12
CA LEU A 38 -6.60 -0.80 -2.98
C LEU A 38 -7.43 -0.68 -1.70
N ASN A 39 -8.66 -0.16 -1.80
CA ASN A 39 -9.53 -0.05 -0.64
C ASN A 39 -9.97 -1.42 -0.11
N ASP A 40 -10.34 -2.34 -1.00
CA ASP A 40 -10.68 -3.72 -0.67
C ASP A 40 -9.48 -4.46 -0.05
N THR A 41 -8.31 -4.37 -0.68
CA THR A 41 -7.04 -4.93 -0.17
C THR A 41 -6.74 -4.44 1.24
N LYS A 42 -6.88 -3.13 1.50
CA LYS A 42 -6.69 -2.54 2.83
C LYS A 42 -7.63 -3.15 3.86
N GLN A 43 -8.90 -3.35 3.52
CA GLN A 43 -9.88 -3.94 4.44
C GLN A 43 -9.54 -5.40 4.76
N GLN A 44 -9.21 -6.21 3.74
CA GLN A 44 -8.91 -7.62 3.91
C GLN A 44 -7.59 -7.86 4.66
N MET A 45 -6.56 -7.05 4.39
CA MET A 45 -5.24 -7.23 4.99
C MET A 45 -5.08 -6.59 6.37
N TRP A 46 -6.03 -5.75 6.81
CA TRP A 46 -5.89 -4.97 8.05
C TRP A 46 -5.56 -5.83 9.27
N HIS A 47 -6.29 -6.93 9.46
CA HIS A 47 -6.10 -7.82 10.61
C HIS A 47 -4.72 -8.48 10.59
N ALA A 48 -4.33 -9.09 9.46
CA ALA A 48 -3.02 -9.72 9.32
C ALA A 48 -1.85 -8.74 9.53
N LEU A 49 -1.95 -7.53 8.96
CA LEU A 49 -0.93 -6.49 9.16
C LEU A 49 -0.86 -6.01 10.61
N SER A 50 -2.02 -5.91 11.29
CA SER A 50 -2.09 -5.54 12.71
C SER A 50 -1.44 -6.60 13.59
N GLU A 51 -1.64 -7.88 13.30
CA GLU A 51 -0.99 -8.99 14.01
C GLU A 51 0.52 -8.96 13.85
N ILE A 52 1.03 -8.80 12.63
CA ILE A 52 2.47 -8.67 12.36
C ILE A 52 3.08 -7.49 13.13
N ALA A 53 2.38 -6.36 13.15
CA ALA A 53 2.83 -5.17 13.88
C ALA A 53 2.86 -5.41 15.41
N ASN A 54 1.87 -6.12 15.94
CA ASN A 54 1.79 -6.45 17.36
C ASN A 54 2.84 -7.49 17.79
N GLN A 55 3.11 -8.52 16.98
CA GLN A 55 4.18 -9.50 17.22
C GLN A 55 5.53 -8.80 17.33
N LYS A 56 5.87 -7.93 16.37
CA LYS A 56 7.11 -7.14 16.40
C LYS A 56 7.25 -6.22 17.62
N ARG A 57 6.13 -5.84 18.27
CA ARG A 57 6.13 -5.03 19.50
C ARG A 57 6.27 -5.88 20.76
N GLY A 58 5.77 -7.12 20.75
CA GLY A 58 5.89 -8.06 21.88
C GLY A 58 7.22 -8.80 21.94
N GLU A 59 7.98 -8.83 20.85
CA GLU A 59 9.36 -9.35 20.79
C GLU A 59 10.43 -8.34 21.29
N LYS A 60 10.01 -7.14 21.70
CA LYS A 60 10.87 -6.09 22.28
C LYS A 60 10.65 -5.96 23.77
#